data_AF-A0A433Q841-F1
#
_entry.id   AF-A0A433Q841-F1
#
_cell.length_a   1.000
_cell.length_b   1.000
_cell.length_c   1.000
_cell.angle_alpha   90.00
_cell.angle_beta   90.00
_cell.angle_gamma   90.00
#
_symmetry.space_group_name_H-M   'P 1'
#
loop_
_entity.id
_entity.type
_entity.pdbx_description
1 polymer ?
#
loop_
_entity_poly.entity_id
_entity_poly.type
_entity_poly.pdbx_seq_one_letter_code
_entity_poly.pdbx_strand_id
1 'polypeptide(L)'
;IPIHVRSGVVLPAQYPAMTTYETNRSNYFLIVAFDANQFANGHLYADDGVSIRGTSTSVQFTANAHGISGRAARYPYHISQKLEKVRVWGLNAQKVPIHV
;
A
#
# COMPACT_ATOMS: atom_id res chain seq x y z
N ILE A 1 -19.59 4.84 13.68
CA ILE A 1 -18.30 5.41 14.16
C ILE A 1 -17.59 6.00 12.95
N PRO A 2 -17.24 7.30 12.94
CA PRO A 2 -16.46 7.92 11.87
C PRO A 2 -14.99 7.48 11.88
N ILE A 3 -14.40 7.23 10.70
CA ILE A 3 -12.98 6.89 10.52
C ILE A 3 -12.40 7.81 9.45
N HIS A 4 -11.24 8.40 9.72
CA HIS A 4 -10.56 9.33 8.83
C HIS A 4 -9.11 8.88 8.57
N VAL A 5 -8.60 9.19 7.38
CA VAL A 5 -7.19 8.95 7.00
C VAL A 5 -6.47 10.30 6.96
N ARG A 6 -5.29 10.38 7.59
CA ARG A 6 -4.43 11.56 7.55
C ARG A 6 -3.90 11.78 6.13
N SER A 7 -3.77 13.02 5.68
CA SER A 7 -3.07 13.33 4.42
C SER A 7 -1.56 13.06 4.52
N GLY A 8 -0.90 12.89 3.38
CA GLY A 8 0.54 12.63 3.30
C GLY A 8 0.92 11.16 3.46
N VAL A 9 -0.03 10.22 3.37
CA VAL A 9 0.22 8.80 3.63
C VAL A 9 -0.24 7.89 2.50
N VAL A 10 0.52 6.82 2.29
CA VAL A 10 0.12 5.66 1.51
C VAL A 10 -0.18 4.53 2.49
N LEU A 11 -1.41 4.02 2.47
CA LEU A 11 -1.85 2.91 3.31
C LEU A 11 -2.00 1.64 2.47
N PRO A 12 -1.14 0.63 2.67
CA PRO A 12 -1.37 -0.71 2.19
C PRO A 12 -2.50 -1.37 2.98
N ALA A 13 -3.42 -2.03 2.27
CA ALA A 13 -4.51 -2.79 2.86
C ALA A 13 -4.80 -4.05 2.04
N GLN A 14 -5.47 -5.01 2.67
CA GLN A 14 -5.94 -6.25 2.05
C GLN A 14 -7.47 -6.32 2.11
N TYR A 15 -8.07 -7.08 1.21
CA TYR A 15 -9.51 -7.26 1.21
C TYR A 15 -9.95 -8.13 2.40
N PRO A 16 -11.06 -7.78 3.07
CA PRO A 16 -11.50 -8.50 4.26
C PRO A 16 -11.96 -9.92 3.93
N ALA A 17 -11.70 -10.85 4.84
CA ALA A 17 -12.24 -12.20 4.85
C ALA A 17 -12.58 -12.65 6.29
N MET A 18 -13.14 -13.85 6.45
CA MET A 18 -13.60 -14.33 7.75
C MET A 18 -12.46 -14.64 8.72
N THR A 19 -11.26 -14.89 8.19
CA THR A 19 -10.05 -15.15 8.96
C THR A 19 -8.85 -14.33 8.48
N THR A 20 -7.83 -14.19 9.33
CA THR A 20 -6.55 -13.60 8.92
C THR A 20 -5.82 -14.48 7.90
N TYR A 21 -5.98 -15.80 7.98
CA TYR A 21 -5.44 -16.75 6.99
C TYR A 21 -5.99 -16.47 5.57
N GLU A 22 -7.28 -16.20 5.46
CA GLU A 22 -7.93 -15.86 4.19
C GLU A 22 -7.61 -14.42 3.77
N THR A 23 -7.65 -13.46 4.70
CA THR A 23 -7.33 -12.04 4.42
C THR A 23 -5.91 -11.90 3.90
N ASN A 24 -4.95 -12.61 4.51
CA ASN A 24 -3.56 -12.59 4.10
C ASN A 24 -3.36 -13.15 2.68
N ARG A 25 -4.28 -13.99 2.18
CA ARG A 25 -4.25 -14.51 0.79
C ARG A 25 -4.91 -13.59 -0.22
N SER A 26 -5.63 -12.56 0.23
CA SER A 26 -6.25 -11.60 -0.65
C SER A 26 -5.21 -10.63 -1.24
N ASN A 27 -5.53 -10.07 -2.40
CA ASN A 27 -4.69 -9.07 -3.04
C ASN A 27 -4.63 -7.79 -2.20
N TYR A 28 -3.52 -7.08 -2.34
CA TYR A 28 -3.34 -5.75 -1.77
C TYR A 28 -4.07 -4.69 -2.59
N PHE A 29 -4.46 -3.63 -1.91
CA PHE A 29 -4.76 -2.33 -2.51
C PHE A 29 -4.09 -1.22 -1.72
N LEU A 30 -3.77 -0.12 -2.38
CA LEU A 30 -3.22 1.08 -1.76
C LEU A 30 -4.29 2.16 -1.66
N ILE A 31 -4.33 2.86 -0.53
CA ILE A 31 -4.98 4.17 -0.40
C ILE A 31 -3.87 5.21 -0.33
N VAL A 32 -3.80 6.09 -1.31
CA VAL A 32 -2.89 7.22 -1.38
C VAL A 32 -3.66 8.47 -1.02
N ALA A 33 -3.42 9.02 0.17
CA ALA A 33 -4.00 10.29 0.60
C ALA A 33 -2.93 11.38 0.47
N PHE A 34 -2.99 12.18 -0.59
CA PHE A 34 -2.04 13.26 -0.80
C PHE A 34 -2.20 14.38 0.22
N ASP A 35 -1.08 15.01 0.58
CA ASP A 35 -1.06 16.29 1.28
C ASP A 35 -1.17 17.48 0.31
N ALA A 36 -1.13 18.69 0.86
CA ALA A 36 -1.18 19.93 0.09
C ALA A 36 -0.03 20.05 -0.94
N ASN A 37 1.10 19.39 -0.71
CA ASN A 37 2.26 19.37 -1.59
C ASN A 37 2.20 18.24 -2.63
N GLN A 38 1.05 17.54 -2.74
CA GLN A 38 0.89 16.37 -3.61
C GLN A 38 1.90 15.28 -3.33
N PHE A 39 2.21 15.06 -2.05
CA PHE A 39 3.14 14.04 -1.61
C PHE A 39 2.48 13.07 -0.63
N ALA A 40 2.90 11.82 -0.65
CA ALA A 40 2.52 10.82 0.34
C ALA A 40 3.56 9.70 0.44
N ASN A 41 3.77 9.17 1.65
CA ASN A 41 4.63 8.01 1.88
C ASN A 41 3.93 6.91 2.68
N GLY A 42 4.38 5.69 2.50
CA GLY A 42 3.85 4.55 3.24
C GLY A 42 4.86 3.42 3.37
N HIS A 43 4.48 2.42 4.15
CA HIS A 43 5.30 1.25 4.39
C HIS A 43 4.44 0.00 4.48
N LEU A 44 4.85 -1.07 3.80
CA LEU A 44 4.34 -2.42 4.00
C LEU A 44 5.45 -3.26 4.61
N TYR A 45 5.14 -3.96 5.69
CA TYR A 45 5.94 -5.05 6.22
C TYR A 45 5.16 -6.35 6.02
N ALA A 46 5.77 -7.34 5.37
CA ALA A 46 5.14 -8.62 5.09
C ALA A 46 6.05 -9.78 5.52
N ASP A 47 5.46 -10.74 6.23
CA ASP A 47 6.09 -11.97 6.70
C ASP A 47 5.06 -13.12 6.67
N ASP A 48 5.39 -14.27 7.27
CA ASP A 48 4.46 -15.40 7.38
C ASP A 48 3.43 -15.28 8.50
N GLY A 49 3.56 -14.28 9.39
CA GLY A 49 2.70 -14.02 10.53
C GLY A 49 2.74 -15.06 11.66
N VAL A 50 3.66 -16.03 11.63
CA VAL A 50 3.67 -17.18 12.57
C VAL A 50 5.06 -17.48 13.13
N SER A 51 6.12 -17.38 12.33
CA SER A 51 7.45 -17.81 12.73
C SER A 51 8.10 -16.85 13.74
N ILE A 52 8.65 -17.40 14.82
CA ILE A 52 9.46 -16.62 15.79
C ILE A 52 10.73 -16.07 15.13
N ARG A 53 11.30 -16.83 14.20
CA ARG A 53 12.47 -16.45 13.38
C ARG A 53 12.17 -16.74 11.91
N GLY A 54 11.50 -15.81 11.26
CA GLY A 54 11.13 -15.89 9.84
C GLY A 54 11.90 -14.91 8.95
N THR A 55 11.66 -14.98 7.64
CA THR A 55 12.05 -13.92 6.69
C THR A 55 10.91 -12.91 6.56
N SER A 56 11.27 -11.67 6.21
CA SER A 56 10.30 -10.61 5.97
C SER A 56 10.72 -9.73 4.80
N THR A 57 9.74 -9.08 4.18
CA THR A 57 9.93 -8.13 3.09
C THR A 57 9.31 -6.80 3.48
N SER A 58 10.12 -5.74 3.37
CA SER A 58 9.68 -4.36 3.60
C SER A 58 9.63 -3.59 2.30
N VAL A 59 8.52 -2.91 2.04
CA VAL A 59 8.32 -2.06 0.87
C VAL A 59 8.04 -0.63 1.34
N GLN A 60 8.87 0.32 0.93
CA GLN A 60 8.59 1.75 1.09
C GLN A 60 7.83 2.24 -0.13
N PHE A 61 6.70 2.90 0.08
CA PHE A 61 5.93 3.55 -0.98
C PHE A 61 6.16 5.05 -0.94
N THR A 62 6.36 5.64 -2.12
CA THR A 62 6.38 7.09 -2.31
C THR A 62 5.46 7.44 -3.47
N ALA A 63 4.55 8.37 -3.21
CA ALA A 63 3.65 8.95 -4.18
C ALA A 63 3.93 10.44 -4.31
N ASN A 64 3.99 10.93 -5.54
CA ASN A 64 4.04 12.35 -5.85
C ASN A 64 3.25 12.68 -7.12
N ALA A 65 3.33 13.93 -7.59
CA ALA A 65 2.66 14.39 -8.80
C ALA A 65 2.95 13.55 -10.07
N HIS A 66 4.06 12.80 -10.11
CA HIS A 66 4.50 11.99 -11.25
C HIS A 66 4.12 10.51 -11.14
N GLY A 67 3.46 10.11 -10.05
CA GLY A 67 3.00 8.74 -9.87
C GLY A 67 3.37 8.15 -8.51
N ILE A 68 3.26 6.82 -8.43
CA ILE A 68 3.45 6.05 -7.20
C ILE A 68 4.50 4.97 -7.48
N SER A 69 5.46 4.85 -6.59
CA SER A 69 6.53 3.85 -6.66
C SER A 69 6.65 3.08 -5.35
N GLY A 70 7.04 1.82 -5.44
CA GLY A 70 7.37 0.97 -4.30
C GLY A 70 8.80 0.48 -4.40
N ARG A 71 9.58 0.57 -3.32
CA ARG A 71 10.97 0.09 -3.26
C ARG A 71 11.14 -0.88 -2.11
N ALA A 72 11.65 -2.06 -2.40
CA ALA A 72 12.10 -3.04 -1.40
C ALA A 72 13.63 -3.07 -1.40
N ALA A 73 14.25 -2.88 -0.24
CA ALA A 73 15.72 -2.93 -0.10
C ALA A 73 16.25 -4.38 -0.10
N ARG A 74 15.52 -5.31 0.54
CA ARG A 74 15.73 -6.77 0.54
C ARG A 74 14.38 -7.45 0.71
N TYR A 75 14.09 -8.48 -0.08
CA TYR A 75 12.78 -9.15 -0.10
C TYR A 75 12.87 -10.68 0.07
N PRO A 76 13.49 -11.18 1.16
CA PRO A 76 13.63 -12.62 1.40
C PRO A 76 12.30 -13.34 1.70
N TYR A 77 11.21 -12.60 1.92
CA TYR A 77 9.86 -13.17 1.96
C TYR A 77 9.13 -12.92 0.63
N HIS A 78 8.67 -13.99 -0.01
CA HIS A 78 7.97 -13.90 -1.29
C HIS A 78 6.49 -13.51 -1.09
N ILE A 79 6.16 -12.28 -1.47
CA ILE A 79 4.78 -11.79 -1.49
C ILE A 79 4.11 -12.27 -2.77
N SER A 80 3.20 -13.24 -2.66
CA SER A 80 2.46 -13.81 -3.80
C SER A 80 1.23 -13.00 -4.21
N GLN A 81 0.73 -12.18 -3.29
CA GLN A 81 -0.45 -11.34 -3.42
C GLN A 81 -0.14 -10.18 -4.37
N LYS A 82 -1.06 -9.90 -5.29
CA LYS A 82 -0.89 -8.82 -6.27
C LYS A 82 -1.28 -7.48 -5.66
N LEU A 83 -0.74 -6.40 -6.22
CA LEU A 83 -1.35 -5.08 -6.06
C LEU A 83 -2.48 -4.95 -7.09
N GLU A 84 -3.72 -5.00 -6.62
CA GLU A 84 -4.91 -5.02 -7.49
C GLU A 84 -5.48 -3.63 -7.74
N LYS A 85 -5.40 -2.73 -6.76
CA LYS A 85 -6.06 -1.43 -6.83
C LYS A 85 -5.26 -0.34 -6.13
N VAL A 86 -5.30 0.86 -6.70
CA VAL A 86 -4.76 2.07 -6.08
C VAL A 86 -5.88 3.12 -6.04
N ARG A 87 -6.22 3.57 -4.84
CA ARG A 87 -7.19 4.65 -4.60
C ARG A 87 -6.43 5.92 -4.29
N VAL A 88 -6.66 6.98 -5.06
CA VAL A 88 -5.97 8.26 -4.89
C VAL A 88 -6.97 9.30 -4.39
N TRP A 89 -6.66 9.94 -3.25
CA TRP A 89 -7.45 10.99 -2.62
C TRP A 89 -6.62 12.28 -2.54
N GLY A 90 -7.29 13.44 -2.61
CA GLY A 90 -6.62 14.74 -2.49
C GLY A 90 -5.74 15.10 -3.70
N LEU A 91 -6.05 14.58 -4.90
CA LEU A 91 -5.33 14.93 -6.11
C LEU A 91 -5.74 16.34 -6.58
N ASN A 92 -4.76 17.22 -6.77
CA ASN A 92 -4.99 18.62 -7.15
C ASN A 92 -5.11 18.84 -8.67
N ALA A 93 -5.07 17.77 -9.48
CA ALA A 93 -5.11 17.84 -10.94
C ALA A 93 -6.48 17.46 -11.52
N GLN A 94 -6.87 18.14 -12.61
CA GLN A 94 -7.96 17.74 -13.49
C GLN A 94 -7.61 16.40 -14.15
N LYS A 95 -8.54 15.43 -14.22
CA LYS A 95 -8.30 14.05 -14.69
C LYS A 95 -7.41 13.99 -15.94
N VAL A 96 -6.16 13.59 -15.77
CA VAL A 96 -5.19 13.28 -16.84
C VAL A 96 -5.26 11.76 -17.11
N PRO A 97 -4.98 11.28 -18.34
CA PRO A 97 -4.90 9.84 -18.62
C PRO A 97 -3.94 9.12 -17.66
N ILE A 98 -4.38 7.96 -17.15
CA ILE A 98 -3.58 7.09 -16.30
C ILE A 98 -2.81 6.13 -17.22
N HIS A 99 -1.48 6.12 -17.11
CA HIS A 99 -0.61 5.15 -17.77
C HIS A 99 -0.20 4.06 -16.74
N VAL A 100 -0.34 2.80 -17.13
CA VAL A 100 -0.02 1.59 -16.32
C VAL A 100 1.25 0.95 -16.87
#